data_AF-A0A3R6I8S2-F1
#
_entry.id   AF-A0A3R6I8S2-F1
#
_cell.length_a   1.000
_cell.length_b   1.000
_cell.length_c   1.000
_cell.angle_alpha   90.00
_cell.angle_beta   90.00
_cell.angle_gamma   90.00
#
_symmetry.space_group_name_H-M   'P 1'
#
loop_
_entity.id
_entity.type
_entity.pdbx_description
1 polymer ?
#
loop_
_entity_poly.entity_id
_entity_poly.type
_entity_poly.pdbx_seq_one_letter_code
_entity_poly.pdbx_strand_id
1 'polypeptide(L)'
;MKIEEHKELNPCIPDDIKNDIWACGAKEELKEPVYRVAKMGTIDKVAFYSTYEEIQTGILPDNEMRYPKDKVGTYSTSVYLDKKPCEKFVKCLKKKIYPHPIILQGRTTNGLVQRTIEREKDYSDKLHVDWWIFEGEVEKVFENFHESEEV
;
A
#
# COMPACT_ATOMS: atom_id res chain seq x y z
N MET A 1 -20.31 22.46 -17.46
CA MET A 1 -20.27 21.40 -16.44
C MET A 1 -19.01 20.61 -16.70
N LYS A 2 -17.98 20.71 -15.85
CA LYS A 2 -16.85 19.79 -15.93
C LYS A 2 -17.38 18.47 -15.38
N ILE A 3 -17.38 17.43 -16.20
CA ILE A 3 -17.50 16.07 -15.69
C ILE A 3 -16.21 15.87 -14.92
N GLU A 4 -16.27 15.87 -13.59
CA GLU A 4 -15.18 15.28 -12.82
C GLU A 4 -15.19 13.80 -13.19
N GLU A 5 -14.25 13.39 -14.04
CA GLU A 5 -13.94 11.98 -14.17
C GLU A 5 -13.53 11.50 -12.78
N HIS A 6 -14.41 10.76 -12.12
CA HIS A 6 -14.03 10.04 -10.93
C HIS A 6 -12.94 9.04 -11.34
N LYS A 7 -11.75 9.20 -10.79
CA LYS A 7 -10.68 8.22 -10.98
C LYS A 7 -11.12 6.92 -10.29
N GLU A 8 -11.18 5.85 -11.05
CA GLU A 8 -11.64 4.55 -10.58
C GLU A 8 -10.56 3.87 -9.71
N LEU A 9 -11.01 3.18 -8.67
CA LEU A 9 -10.16 2.27 -7.90
C LEU A 9 -9.82 1.03 -8.75
N ASN A 10 -8.67 0.41 -8.48
CA ASN A 10 -8.17 -0.75 -9.22
C ASN A 10 -9.29 -1.81 -9.43
N PRO A 11 -9.52 -2.31 -10.67
CA PRO A 11 -10.60 -3.22 -10.99
C PRO A 11 -10.51 -4.58 -10.30
N CYS A 12 -9.35 -4.94 -9.72
CA CYS A 12 -9.22 -6.13 -8.89
C CYS A 12 -9.94 -6.02 -7.54
N ILE A 13 -10.34 -4.81 -7.13
CA ILE A 13 -11.06 -4.54 -5.89
C ILE A 13 -12.56 -4.76 -6.12
N PRO A 14 -13.24 -5.64 -5.36
CA PRO A 14 -14.69 -5.83 -5.45
C PRO A 14 -15.48 -4.55 -5.17
N ASP A 15 -16.65 -4.38 -5.81
CA ASP A 15 -17.43 -3.13 -5.72
C ASP A 15 -17.93 -2.83 -4.30
N ASP A 16 -18.28 -3.86 -3.52
CA ASP A 16 -18.61 -3.73 -2.10
C ASP A 16 -17.42 -3.20 -1.29
N ILE A 17 -16.22 -3.70 -1.55
CA ILE A 17 -14.99 -3.20 -0.93
C ILE A 17 -14.67 -1.76 -1.37
N LYS A 18 -14.87 -1.42 -2.64
CA LYS A 18 -14.72 -0.04 -3.12
C LYS A 18 -15.66 0.91 -2.35
N ASN A 19 -16.92 0.52 -2.20
CA ASN A 19 -17.89 1.29 -1.42
C ASN A 19 -17.45 1.43 0.06
N ASP A 20 -16.92 0.37 0.66
CA ASP A 20 -16.42 0.38 2.04
C ASP A 20 -15.20 1.30 2.20
N ILE A 21 -14.28 1.37 1.23
CA ILE A 21 -13.14 2.30 1.22
C ILE A 21 -13.62 3.75 1.29
N TRP A 22 -14.63 4.10 0.48
CA TRP A 22 -15.23 5.44 0.53
C TRP A 22 -15.97 5.69 1.84
N ALA A 23 -16.78 4.72 2.28
CA ALA A 23 -17.59 4.82 3.48
C ALA A 23 -16.75 4.94 4.76
N CYS A 24 -15.56 4.33 4.80
CA CYS A 24 -14.65 4.44 5.94
C CYS A 24 -13.90 5.78 5.98
N GLY A 25 -14.08 6.65 4.99
CA GLY A 25 -13.52 8.00 4.96
C GLY A 25 -12.13 8.11 4.33
N ALA A 26 -11.73 7.12 3.51
CA ALA A 26 -10.55 7.27 2.67
C ALA A 26 -10.76 8.41 1.67
N LYS A 27 -9.68 9.15 1.39
CA LYS A 27 -9.73 10.35 0.55
C LYS A 27 -8.40 10.58 -0.15
N GLU A 28 -8.39 11.35 -1.22
CA GLU A 28 -7.15 11.85 -1.80
C GLU A 28 -6.50 12.84 -0.82
N GLU A 29 -5.34 12.47 -0.29
CA GLU A 29 -4.54 13.33 0.59
C GLU A 29 -3.06 13.05 0.35
N LEU A 30 -2.26 14.12 0.19
CA LEU A 30 -0.82 14.00 0.06
C LEU A 30 -0.19 13.66 1.42
N LYS A 31 0.47 12.52 1.52
CA LYS A 31 1.35 12.17 2.64
C LYS A 31 2.79 12.09 2.16
N GLU A 32 3.65 12.90 2.76
CA GLU A 32 5.09 12.99 2.47
C GLU A 32 5.87 13.42 3.73
N PRO A 33 6.99 12.75 4.09
CA PRO A 33 7.47 11.52 3.47
C PRO A 33 6.58 10.31 3.84
N VAL A 34 6.51 9.35 2.93
CA VAL A 34 6.08 7.98 3.26
C VAL A 34 7.17 6.99 2.88
N TYR A 35 7.17 5.86 3.57
CA TYR A 35 8.13 4.79 3.40
C TYR A 35 7.43 3.49 3.03
N ARG A 36 8.06 2.68 2.19
CA ARG A 36 7.54 1.36 1.77
C ARG A 36 8.67 0.37 1.61
N VAL A 37 8.39 -0.92 1.78
CA VAL A 37 9.36 -1.98 1.49
C VAL A 37 9.10 -2.56 0.11
N ALA A 38 10.07 -2.41 -0.79
CA ALA A 38 10.09 -3.16 -2.05
C ALA A 38 10.70 -4.54 -1.79
N LYS A 39 9.82 -5.53 -1.61
CA LYS A 39 10.22 -6.88 -1.16
C LYS A 39 11.20 -7.55 -2.12
N MET A 40 11.08 -7.28 -3.43
CA MET A 40 11.96 -7.85 -4.47
C MET A 40 13.24 -7.03 -4.71
N GLY A 41 13.48 -5.95 -3.96
CA GLY A 41 14.69 -5.14 -4.09
C GLY A 41 14.73 -4.21 -5.30
N THR A 42 13.61 -4.04 -6.02
CA THR A 42 13.51 -3.20 -7.23
C THR A 42 12.34 -2.22 -7.11
N ILE A 43 12.49 -1.02 -7.66
CA ILE A 43 11.42 -0.03 -7.80
C ILE A 43 10.68 -0.30 -9.10
N ASP A 44 9.61 -1.08 -9.04
CA ASP A 44 8.78 -1.45 -10.18
C ASP A 44 7.30 -1.55 -9.78
N LYS A 45 6.44 -1.96 -10.70
CA LYS A 45 5.00 -2.17 -10.42
C LYS A 45 4.75 -3.16 -9.29
N VAL A 46 5.56 -4.21 -9.19
CA VAL A 46 5.41 -5.27 -8.18
C VAL A 46 5.63 -4.68 -6.79
N ALA A 47 6.57 -3.76 -6.65
CA ALA A 47 6.80 -3.04 -5.41
C ALA A 47 5.56 -2.28 -4.93
N PHE A 48 4.57 -1.97 -5.77
CA PHE A 48 3.37 -1.19 -5.42
C PHE A 48 2.07 -1.98 -5.45
N TYR A 49 2.14 -3.30 -5.62
CA TYR A 49 0.99 -4.17 -5.45
C TYR A 49 0.37 -4.05 -4.06
N SER A 50 -0.96 -4.09 -4.04
CA SER A 50 -1.73 -4.34 -2.84
C SER A 50 -1.46 -5.75 -2.31
N THR A 51 -1.85 -6.01 -1.05
CA THR A 51 -1.73 -7.36 -0.48
C THR A 51 -2.51 -8.39 -1.32
N TYR A 52 -3.69 -8.02 -1.83
CA TYR A 52 -4.50 -8.87 -2.70
C TYR A 52 -3.80 -9.19 -4.04
N GLU A 53 -3.22 -8.20 -4.69
CA GLU A 53 -2.45 -8.42 -5.94
C GLU A 53 -1.21 -9.31 -5.71
N GLU A 54 -0.53 -9.17 -4.56
CA GLU A 54 0.56 -10.07 -4.18
C GLU A 54 0.09 -11.52 -3.99
N ILE A 55 -1.14 -11.74 -3.50
CA ILE A 55 -1.76 -13.08 -3.41
C ILE A 55 -2.08 -13.61 -4.80
N GLN A 56 -2.71 -12.81 -5.66
CA GLN A 56 -3.07 -13.21 -7.03
C GLN A 56 -1.83 -13.59 -7.87
N THR A 57 -0.69 -12.94 -7.61
CA THR A 57 0.58 -13.21 -8.30
C THR A 57 1.44 -14.29 -7.62
N GLY A 58 0.97 -14.86 -6.50
CA GLY A 58 1.66 -15.92 -5.77
C GLY A 58 2.89 -15.46 -4.96
N ILE A 59 3.10 -14.14 -4.81
CA ILE A 59 4.16 -13.58 -3.94
C ILE A 59 3.83 -13.84 -2.48
N LEU A 60 2.56 -13.69 -2.11
CA LEU A 60 2.04 -14.06 -0.80
C LEU A 60 1.15 -15.31 -0.91
N PRO A 61 1.19 -16.21 0.09
CA PRO A 61 0.23 -17.30 0.15
C PRO A 61 -1.18 -16.74 0.41
N ASP A 62 -2.18 -17.31 -0.26
CA ASP A 62 -3.58 -17.04 0.04
C ASP A 62 -3.90 -17.54 1.45
N ASN A 63 -4.11 -16.62 2.40
CA ASN A 63 -4.32 -16.92 3.80
C ASN A 63 -5.38 -15.98 4.37
N GLU A 64 -6.62 -16.44 4.36
CA GLU A 64 -7.80 -15.69 4.82
C GLU A 64 -7.68 -15.22 6.27
N MET A 65 -7.01 -15.98 7.15
CA MET A 65 -6.81 -15.57 8.55
C MET A 65 -5.88 -14.36 8.67
N ARG A 66 -4.93 -14.20 7.75
CA ARG A 66 -3.95 -13.13 7.77
C ARG A 66 -4.33 -11.96 6.86
N TYR A 67 -4.99 -12.25 5.76
CA TYR A 67 -5.37 -11.34 4.69
C TYR A 67 -6.84 -11.53 4.35
N PRO A 68 -7.75 -11.24 5.29
CA PRO A 68 -9.19 -11.44 5.10
C PRO A 68 -9.70 -10.56 3.95
N LYS A 69 -10.41 -11.18 2.99
CA LYS A 69 -10.84 -10.55 1.74
C LYS A 69 -12.07 -9.64 1.91
N ASP A 70 -12.68 -9.64 3.09
CA ASP A 70 -13.73 -8.69 3.51
C ASP A 70 -13.14 -7.41 4.13
N LYS A 71 -11.81 -7.27 4.23
CA LYS A 71 -11.16 -6.07 4.78
C LYS A 71 -10.56 -5.20 3.69
N VAL A 72 -10.94 -3.92 3.72
CA VAL A 72 -10.40 -2.88 2.81
C VAL A 72 -8.88 -2.82 2.79
N GLY A 73 -8.22 -3.05 3.94
CA GLY A 73 -6.76 -3.03 4.06
C GLY A 73 -6.04 -4.09 3.21
N THR A 74 -6.68 -5.23 2.94
CA THR A 74 -6.17 -6.29 2.06
C THR A 74 -5.97 -5.81 0.62
N TYR A 75 -6.75 -4.80 0.20
CA TYR A 75 -6.69 -4.24 -1.15
C TYR A 75 -5.83 -2.98 -1.23
N SER A 76 -5.12 -2.64 -0.15
CA SER A 76 -4.27 -1.46 -0.09
C SER A 76 -2.79 -1.77 -0.31
N THR A 77 -2.09 -0.76 -0.82
CA THR A 77 -0.64 -0.69 -0.89
C THR A 77 -0.12 -0.07 0.41
N SER A 78 0.35 -0.90 1.35
CA SER A 78 0.92 -0.44 2.63
C SER A 78 2.06 0.56 2.47
N VAL A 79 1.94 1.72 3.11
CA VAL A 79 3.00 2.72 3.28
C VAL A 79 3.05 3.16 4.75
N TYR A 80 4.16 3.77 5.18
CA TYR A 80 4.41 4.12 6.58
C TYR A 80 4.84 5.58 6.71
N LEU A 81 4.43 6.24 7.79
CA LEU A 81 4.83 7.63 8.09
C LEU A 81 6.25 7.76 8.67
N ASP A 82 6.91 6.65 8.97
CA ASP A 82 8.27 6.59 9.49
C ASP A 82 9.01 5.40 8.85
N LYS A 83 10.34 5.47 8.78
CA LYS A 83 11.20 4.43 8.22
C LYS A 83 11.34 3.20 9.14
N LYS A 84 11.24 3.37 10.46
CA LYS A 84 11.49 2.31 11.48
C LYS A 84 10.59 1.07 11.32
N PRO A 85 9.28 1.16 11.04
CA PRO A 85 8.47 -0.01 10.73
C PRO A 85 9.02 -0.82 9.54
N CYS A 86 9.44 -0.14 8.47
CA CYS A 86 10.05 -0.76 7.29
C CYS A 86 11.37 -1.46 7.63
N GLU A 87 12.24 -0.83 8.42
CA GLU A 87 13.51 -1.44 8.86
C GLU A 87 13.30 -2.70 9.69
N LYS A 88 12.33 -2.68 10.61
CA LYS A 88 11.95 -3.87 11.39
C LYS A 88 11.45 -4.98 10.49
N PHE A 89 10.59 -4.65 9.52
CA PHE A 89 10.07 -5.61 8.56
C PHE A 89 11.18 -6.23 7.69
N VAL A 90 12.07 -5.41 7.13
CA VAL A 90 13.23 -5.86 6.35
C VAL A 90 14.14 -6.80 7.15
N LYS A 91 14.42 -6.48 8.42
CA LYS A 91 15.19 -7.36 9.34
C LYS A 91 14.53 -8.73 9.54
N CYS A 92 13.20 -8.80 9.52
CA CYS A 92 12.45 -10.06 9.57
C CYS A 92 12.46 -10.81 8.23
N LEU A 93 12.44 -10.09 7.09
CA LEU A 93 12.42 -10.68 5.75
C LEU A 93 13.75 -11.27 5.30
N LYS A 94 14.88 -10.62 5.61
CA LYS A 94 16.24 -11.09 5.24
C LYS A 94 16.55 -12.50 5.76
N LYS A 95 15.76 -13.03 6.69
CA LYS A 95 15.91 -14.37 7.25
C LYS A 95 15.15 -15.46 6.49
N LYS A 96 14.34 -15.12 5.47
CA LYS A 96 13.32 -16.06 4.97
C LYS A 96 13.34 -16.33 3.46
N ILE A 97 13.12 -15.38 2.54
CA ILE A 97 12.88 -15.75 1.11
C ILE A 97 13.27 -14.66 0.08
N TYR A 98 13.30 -13.38 0.46
CA TYR A 98 13.33 -12.28 -0.53
C TYR A 98 14.75 -11.83 -0.91
N PRO A 99 15.06 -11.63 -2.21
CA PRO A 99 16.34 -11.11 -2.64
C PRO A 99 16.45 -9.63 -2.26
N HIS A 100 17.31 -9.29 -1.31
CA HIS A 100 17.71 -7.93 -0.94
C HIS A 100 16.56 -6.89 -0.89
N PRO A 101 15.58 -7.02 0.03
CA PRO A 101 14.52 -6.03 0.16
C PRO A 101 15.10 -4.64 0.49
N ILE A 102 14.64 -3.63 -0.24
CA ILE A 102 15.04 -2.22 -0.07
C ILE A 102 13.87 -1.41 0.52
N ILE A 103 14.20 -0.29 1.16
CA ILE A 103 13.21 0.66 1.66
C ILE A 103 13.13 1.80 0.67
N LEU A 104 11.93 2.12 0.23
CA LEU A 104 11.63 3.26 -0.63
C LEU A 104 11.12 4.42 0.22
N GLN A 105 11.43 5.63 -0.22
CA GLN A 105 10.90 6.88 0.31
C GLN A 105 10.24 7.66 -0.82
N GLY A 106 9.09 8.27 -0.55
CA GLY A 106 8.36 9.04 -1.53
C GLY A 106 7.15 9.75 -0.93
N ARG A 107 6.12 9.89 -1.77
CA ARG A 107 4.85 10.56 -1.45
C ARG A 107 3.67 9.78 -2.02
N THR A 108 2.52 9.86 -1.37
CA THR A 108 1.27 9.31 -1.91
C THR A 108 0.65 10.27 -2.92
N THR A 109 0.22 9.75 -4.06
CA THR A 109 -0.47 10.47 -5.15
C THR A 109 -1.45 9.53 -5.85
N ASN A 110 -2.35 10.05 -6.70
CA ASN A 110 -3.19 9.22 -7.58
C ASN A 110 -3.86 8.00 -6.89
N GLY A 111 -4.44 8.24 -5.71
CA GLY A 111 -5.14 7.21 -4.96
C GLY A 111 -5.73 7.76 -3.67
N LEU A 112 -6.56 6.94 -3.03
CA LEU A 112 -7.15 7.24 -1.74
C LEU A 112 -6.21 6.78 -0.63
N VAL A 113 -6.09 7.56 0.43
CA VAL A 113 -5.28 7.19 1.59
C VAL A 113 -6.10 7.27 2.87
N GLN A 114 -5.74 6.44 3.83
CA GLN A 114 -6.26 6.50 5.19
C GLN A 114 -5.24 5.91 6.15
N ARG A 115 -5.07 6.48 7.35
CA ARG A 115 -4.31 5.77 8.39
C ARG A 115 -5.18 4.65 8.92
N THR A 116 -4.64 3.44 9.04
CA THR A 116 -5.44 2.29 9.52
C THR A 116 -6.08 2.55 10.87
N ILE A 117 -5.37 3.25 11.76
CA ILE A 117 -5.87 3.59 13.10
C ILE A 117 -7.10 4.53 13.09
N GLU A 118 -7.38 5.23 11.99
CA GLU A 118 -8.57 6.06 11.85
C GLU A 118 -9.86 5.21 11.74
N ARG A 119 -9.77 4.00 11.19
CA ARG A 119 -10.90 3.05 11.11
C ARG A 119 -10.80 1.91 12.13
N GLU A 120 -9.59 1.43 12.44
CA GLU A 120 -9.29 0.32 13.35
C GLU A 120 -8.53 0.84 14.58
N LYS A 121 -9.28 1.32 15.59
CA LYS A 121 -8.70 2.00 16.76
C LYS A 121 -7.69 1.16 17.55
N ASP A 122 -7.84 -0.16 17.53
CA ASP A 122 -6.97 -1.12 18.23
C ASP A 122 -5.79 -1.61 17.37
N TYR A 123 -5.61 -1.08 16.15
CA TYR A 123 -4.51 -1.46 15.28
C TYR A 123 -3.16 -1.10 15.90
N SER A 124 -2.26 -2.07 15.99
CA SER A 124 -1.02 -1.93 16.76
C SER A 124 -0.02 -0.96 16.15
N ASP A 125 -0.01 -0.81 14.82
CA ASP A 125 0.92 0.08 14.12
C ASP A 125 0.26 1.43 13.80
N LYS A 126 0.56 2.43 14.63
CA LYS A 126 0.00 3.79 14.52
C LYS A 126 0.51 4.56 13.30
N LEU A 127 1.53 4.05 12.61
CA LEU A 127 2.23 4.70 11.51
C LEU A 127 1.86 4.10 10.15
N HIS A 128 1.10 3.00 10.13
CA HIS A 128 0.62 2.38 8.90
C HIS A 128 -0.47 3.25 8.23
N VAL A 129 -0.33 3.38 6.92
CA VAL A 129 -1.27 4.04 6.02
C VAL A 129 -1.61 3.06 4.92
N ASP A 130 -2.91 2.87 4.72
CA ASP A 130 -3.46 2.20 3.56
C ASP A 130 -3.54 3.20 2.41
N TRP A 131 -3.09 2.77 1.23
CA TRP A 131 -3.17 3.55 0.01
C TRP A 131 -3.75 2.72 -1.11
N TRP A 132 -4.92 3.11 -1.61
CA TRP A 132 -5.60 2.48 -2.73
C TRP A 132 -5.32 3.30 -3.99
N ILE A 133 -4.36 2.84 -4.78
CA ILE A 133 -3.94 3.50 -6.03
C ILE A 133 -5.03 3.34 -7.08
N PHE A 134 -5.30 4.41 -7.83
CA PHE A 134 -6.27 4.40 -8.91
C PHE A 134 -5.82 3.51 -10.08
N GLU A 135 -6.80 3.00 -10.83
CA GLU A 135 -6.56 2.18 -12.00
C GLU A 135 -5.63 2.89 -13.01
N GLY A 136 -4.60 2.17 -13.47
CA GLY A 136 -3.65 2.67 -14.46
C GLY A 136 -2.59 3.67 -13.93
N GLU A 137 -2.64 4.06 -12.66
CA GLU A 137 -1.79 5.14 -12.13
C GLU A 137 -0.49 4.66 -11.45
N VAL A 138 -0.29 3.34 -11.30
CA VAL A 138 0.87 2.76 -10.59
C VAL A 138 2.22 3.23 -11.14
N GLU A 139 2.35 3.37 -12.47
CA GLU A 139 3.60 3.85 -13.11
C GLU A 139 3.97 5.26 -12.65
N LYS A 140 3.01 6.19 -12.74
CA LYS A 140 3.19 7.59 -12.30
C LYS A 140 3.46 7.68 -10.80
N VAL A 141 2.90 6.75 -10.03
CA VAL A 141 3.06 6.68 -8.58
C VAL A 141 4.49 6.37 -8.21
N PHE A 142 5.08 5.29 -8.72
CA PHE A 142 6.41 4.86 -8.27
C PHE A 142 7.54 5.75 -8.80
N GLU A 143 7.31 6.53 -9.86
CA GLU A 143 8.22 7.63 -10.27
C GLU A 143 8.44 8.66 -9.15
N ASN A 144 7.53 8.76 -8.19
CA ASN A 144 7.67 9.63 -7.01
C ASN A 144 8.46 8.99 -5.87
N PHE A 145 8.99 7.79 -6.06
CA PHE A 145 9.75 7.04 -5.05
C PHE A 145 11.20 6.84 -5.48
N HIS A 146 12.08 6.89 -4.49
CA HIS A 146 13.49 6.58 -4.61
C HIS A 146 13.90 5.63 -3.48
N GLU A 147 15.02 4.94 -3.64
CA GLU A 147 15.60 4.15 -2.56
C GLU A 147 16.00 5.08 -1.40
N SER A 148 15.59 4.74 -0.19
CA SER A 148 15.86 5.51 1.01
C SER A 148 17.27 5.20 1.52
N GLU A 149 18.17 6.17 1.41
CA GLU A 149 19.56 6.06 1.89
C GLU A 149 19.63 5.64 3.37
N GLU A 150 20.63 4.84 3.74
CA GLU A 150 20.96 4.61 5.15
C GLU A 150 21.46 5.93 5.76
N VAL A 151 20.77 6.43 6.79
CA VAL A 151 21.19 7.61 7.57
C VAL A 151 22.05 7.15 8.74
#